data_AF-A0A5D5AN06-F1
#
_entry.id   AF-A0A5D5AN06-F1
#
_cell.length_a   1.000
_cell.length_b   1.000
_cell.length_c   1.000
_cell.angle_alpha   90.00
_cell.angle_beta   90.00
_cell.angle_gamma   90.00
#
_symmetry.space_group_name_H-M   'P 1'
#
loop_
_entity.id
_entity.type
_entity.pdbx_description
1 polymer ?
#
loop_
_entity_poly.entity_id
_entity_poly.type
_entity_poly.pdbx_seq_one_letter_code
_entity_poly.pdbx_strand_id
1 'polypeptide(L)'
;MAPAITHFLVGATLLVFAFVPIAIRYDLGREHAVWLIPLGGVWGLLPDVHHITPVFQAELYAVHNTAWMDLFALHYTLDRPIVRARYTASVFGSIAAFIVAVIALWVTPRVRATGQWWRSTRAIVTAGSSLLATAYATVVLGVIVSVQQAFGAVSTLVGSESLLVGGLLLVPIGGGLGLVYTIGLEIYGRDRRLEPTTAAAWAVLTGGLCWLVGVVCLAPLWLGAIGVESVAPPLLHGGSLVALVAYGTVFGAVYAMVREGVRSGSERPLGIDETSGSTHLRSFR
;
A
#
# COMPACT_ATOMS: atom_id res chain seq x y z
N MET A 1 3.70 -19.59 16.97
CA MET A 1 3.82 -18.32 16.26
C MET A 1 4.54 -18.51 14.93
N ALA A 2 4.37 -17.59 13.98
CA ALA A 2 5.32 -17.40 12.90
C ALA A 2 6.70 -17.04 13.50
N PRO A 3 7.80 -17.31 12.78
CA PRO A 3 9.12 -16.94 13.31
C PRO A 3 9.25 -15.42 13.42
N ALA A 4 9.85 -14.94 14.51
CA ALA A 4 10.03 -13.51 14.78
C ALA A 4 10.67 -12.75 13.60
N ILE A 5 11.57 -13.40 12.85
CA ILE A 5 12.17 -12.82 11.64
C ILE A 5 11.14 -12.47 10.57
N THR A 6 10.07 -13.26 10.42
CA THR A 6 8.99 -12.98 9.46
C THR A 6 8.22 -11.73 9.87
N HIS A 7 7.84 -11.61 11.15
CA HIS A 7 7.14 -10.42 11.66
C HIS A 7 8.00 -9.16 11.53
N PHE A 8 9.28 -9.24 11.90
CA PHE A 8 10.24 -8.15 11.73
C PHE A 8 10.37 -7.73 10.26
N LEU A 9 10.57 -8.68 9.35
CA LEU A 9 10.76 -8.37 7.94
C LEU A 9 9.50 -7.84 7.28
N VAL A 10 8.31 -8.35 7.62
CA VAL A 10 7.05 -7.81 7.10
C VAL A 10 6.82 -6.38 7.61
N GLY A 11 7.08 -6.11 8.88
CA GLY A 11 7.01 -4.76 9.44
C GLY A 11 7.97 -3.78 8.77
N ALA A 12 9.23 -4.19 8.60
CA ALA A 12 10.24 -3.42 7.88
C ALA A 12 9.86 -3.19 6.42
N THR A 13 9.35 -4.22 5.74
CA THR A 13 8.87 -4.14 4.35
C THR A 13 7.77 -3.10 4.21
N LEU A 14 6.74 -3.17 5.05
CA LEU A 14 5.59 -2.26 4.98
C LEU A 14 6.01 -0.82 5.21
N LEU A 15 6.87 -0.55 6.20
CA LEU A 15 7.29 0.82 6.50
C LEU A 15 8.23 1.39 5.42
N VAL A 16 9.22 0.61 4.97
CA VAL A 16 10.12 1.01 3.86
C VAL A 16 9.33 1.25 2.59
N PHE A 17 8.40 0.35 2.27
CA PHE A 17 7.55 0.49 1.10
C PHE A 17 6.67 1.73 1.25
N ALA A 18 5.96 1.94 2.37
CA ALA A 18 5.11 3.13 2.61
C ALA A 18 5.85 4.46 2.40
N PHE A 19 7.16 4.49 2.62
CA PHE A 19 7.99 5.68 2.44
C PHE A 19 8.36 6.01 0.99
N VAL A 20 8.30 5.04 0.06
CA VAL A 20 8.66 5.23 -1.36
C VAL A 20 7.96 6.45 -2.01
N PRO A 21 6.62 6.64 -1.94
CA PRO A 21 5.98 7.81 -2.53
C PRO A 21 6.43 9.14 -1.91
N ILE A 22 6.76 9.13 -0.61
CA ILE A 22 7.28 10.31 0.10
C ILE A 22 8.69 10.63 -0.39
N ALA A 23 9.56 9.62 -0.52
CA ALA A 23 10.91 9.78 -1.07
C ALA A 23 10.88 10.30 -2.52
N ILE A 24 9.96 9.80 -3.35
CA ILE A 24 9.75 10.29 -4.72
C ILE A 24 9.28 11.76 -4.72
N ARG A 25 8.37 12.13 -3.82
CA ARG A 25 7.79 13.48 -3.79
C ARG A 25 8.76 14.53 -3.25
N TYR A 26 9.46 14.22 -2.17
CA TYR A 26 10.19 15.21 -1.35
C TYR A 26 11.71 15.13 -1.45
N ASP A 27 12.28 14.28 -2.32
CA ASP A 27 13.74 14.18 -2.49
C ASP A 27 14.46 13.73 -1.22
N LEU A 28 13.81 12.88 -0.41
CA LEU A 28 14.39 12.46 0.85
C LEU A 28 15.56 11.50 0.60
N GLY A 29 16.71 11.84 1.19
CA GLY A 29 17.94 11.06 1.11
C GLY A 29 17.78 9.65 1.69
N ARG A 30 18.51 8.71 1.11
CA ARG A 30 18.48 7.30 1.54
C ARG A 30 19.04 7.11 2.95
N GLU A 31 19.89 8.03 3.44
CA GLU A 31 20.44 7.93 4.79
C GLU A 31 19.34 7.89 5.87
N HIS A 32 18.25 8.64 5.68
CA HIS A 32 17.14 8.67 6.63
C HIS A 32 16.27 7.41 6.54
N ALA A 33 16.15 6.84 5.33
CA ALA A 33 15.30 5.69 5.07
C ALA A 33 15.86 4.39 5.69
N VAL A 34 17.17 4.32 5.98
CA VAL A 34 17.77 3.17 6.67
C VAL A 34 17.16 2.95 8.05
N TRP A 35 16.79 4.02 8.76
CA TRP A 35 16.15 3.94 10.08
C TRP A 35 14.74 3.34 10.04
N LEU A 36 14.07 3.35 8.87
CA LEU A 36 12.75 2.75 8.72
C LEU A 36 12.79 1.22 8.83
N ILE A 37 13.92 0.59 8.53
CA ILE A 37 14.07 -0.87 8.63
C ILE A 37 13.92 -1.33 10.10
N PRO A 38 14.74 -0.88 11.06
CA PRO A 38 14.59 -1.28 12.44
C PRO A 38 13.29 -0.77 13.06
N LEU A 39 12.82 0.44 12.72
CA LEU A 39 11.55 0.96 13.24
C LEU A 39 10.36 0.11 12.79
N GLY A 40 10.29 -0.23 11.50
CA GLY A 40 9.23 -1.09 10.96
C GLY A 40 9.31 -2.50 11.52
N GLY A 41 10.52 -3.05 11.69
CA GLY A 41 10.70 -4.37 12.25
C GLY A 41 10.32 -4.48 13.73
N VAL A 42 10.69 -3.49 14.55
CA VAL A 42 10.24 -3.40 15.95
C VAL A 42 8.73 -3.23 16.04
N TRP A 43 8.15 -2.41 15.17
CA TRP A 43 6.69 -2.27 15.09
C TRP A 43 5.99 -3.60 14.77
N GLY A 44 6.51 -4.40 13.83
CA GLY A 44 5.96 -5.73 13.53
C GLY A 44 6.11 -6.76 14.66
N LEU A 45 7.12 -6.59 15.52
CA LEU A 45 7.36 -7.43 16.69
C LEU A 45 6.63 -6.97 17.96
N LEU A 46 5.97 -5.80 17.94
CA LEU A 46 5.37 -5.25 19.16
C LEU A 46 4.38 -6.21 19.87
N PRO A 47 3.55 -6.99 19.15
CA PRO A 47 2.68 -7.97 19.80
C PRO A 47 3.42 -9.10 20.54
N ASP A 48 4.67 -9.40 20.17
CA ASP A 48 5.51 -10.44 20.79
C ASP A 48 6.07 -10.03 22.15
N VAL A 49 5.85 -8.79 22.61
CA VAL A 49 6.33 -8.32 23.93
C VAL A 49 5.84 -9.20 25.09
N HIS A 50 4.69 -9.88 24.93
CA HIS A 50 4.16 -10.84 25.90
C HIS A 50 5.09 -12.02 26.21
N HIS A 51 6.09 -12.28 25.36
CA HIS A 51 7.11 -13.32 25.61
C HIS A 51 8.23 -12.87 26.54
N ILE A 52 8.47 -11.57 26.69
CA ILE A 52 9.62 -11.03 27.42
C ILE A 52 9.23 -10.25 28.68
N THR A 53 7.99 -9.76 28.77
CA THR A 53 7.50 -9.05 29.95
C THR A 53 7.02 -10.02 31.03
N PRO A 54 7.47 -9.86 32.29
CA PRO A 54 6.95 -10.63 33.41
C PRO A 54 5.61 -10.11 33.93
N VAL A 55 5.15 -8.94 33.47
CA VAL A 55 3.93 -8.27 33.96
C VAL A 55 2.84 -8.33 32.90
N PHE A 56 1.59 -8.61 33.31
CA PHE A 56 0.40 -8.69 32.46
C PHE A 56 0.49 -9.73 31.32
N GLN A 57 1.18 -10.84 31.55
CA GLN A 57 1.42 -11.85 30.51
C GLN A 57 0.11 -12.41 29.93
N ALA A 58 -0.89 -12.68 30.76
CA ALA A 58 -2.17 -13.24 30.33
C ALA A 58 -2.99 -12.22 29.50
N GLU A 59 -3.02 -10.96 29.94
CA GLU A 59 -3.71 -9.87 29.27
C GLU A 59 -3.05 -9.55 27.92
N LEU A 60 -1.72 -9.48 27.88
CA LEU A 60 -0.98 -9.25 26.64
C LEU A 60 -1.11 -10.42 25.67
N TYR A 61 -1.13 -11.66 26.16
CA TYR A 61 -1.43 -12.82 25.32
C TYR A 61 -2.87 -12.79 24.78
N ALA A 62 -3.84 -12.35 25.58
CA ALA A 62 -5.22 -12.18 25.11
C ALA A 62 -5.30 -11.13 24.00
N VAL A 63 -4.63 -9.98 24.17
CA VAL A 63 -4.54 -8.91 23.15
C VAL A 63 -3.81 -9.40 21.89
N HIS A 64 -2.70 -10.13 22.04
CA HIS A 64 -1.91 -10.72 20.96
C HIS A 64 -2.78 -11.58 20.02
N ASN A 65 -3.75 -12.32 20.57
CA ASN A 65 -4.61 -13.22 19.81
C ASN A 65 -5.85 -12.55 19.20
N THR A 66 -5.89 -11.22 19.15
CA THR A 66 -6.99 -10.47 18.51
C THR A 66 -6.64 -10.06 17.07
N ALA A 67 -7.66 -9.91 16.23
CA ALA A 67 -7.49 -9.41 14.86
C ALA A 67 -6.91 -7.99 14.80
N TRP A 68 -6.99 -7.22 15.89
CA TRP A 68 -6.36 -5.90 15.98
C TRP A 68 -4.85 -5.94 15.86
N MET A 69 -4.21 -7.06 16.17
CA MET A 69 -2.76 -7.21 16.01
C MET A 69 -2.34 -7.25 14.53
N ASP A 70 -3.26 -7.41 13.58
CA ASP A 70 -2.94 -7.21 12.16
C ASP A 70 -2.50 -5.79 11.82
N LEU A 71 -2.83 -4.80 12.68
CA LEU A 71 -2.28 -3.45 12.57
C LEU A 71 -0.77 -3.39 12.81
N PHE A 72 -0.16 -4.40 13.42
CA PHE A 72 1.28 -4.51 13.63
C PHE A 72 1.88 -5.47 12.60
N ALA A 73 1.88 -5.05 11.34
CA ALA A 73 2.45 -5.83 10.24
C ALA A 73 1.78 -7.19 9.98
N LEU A 74 0.44 -7.24 10.01
CA LEU A 74 -0.35 -8.47 9.77
C LEU A 74 -0.04 -9.58 10.76
N HIS A 75 0.33 -9.22 12.00
CA HIS A 75 0.85 -10.14 13.00
C HIS A 75 -0.09 -11.34 13.23
N TYR A 76 -1.36 -11.07 13.51
CA TYR A 76 -2.36 -12.11 13.79
C TYR A 76 -2.54 -13.06 12.59
N THR A 77 -2.55 -12.52 11.38
CA THR A 77 -2.69 -13.27 10.12
C THR A 77 -1.51 -14.19 9.87
N LEU A 78 -0.29 -13.68 10.06
CA LEU A 78 0.93 -14.47 9.93
C LEU A 78 0.97 -15.62 10.95
N ASP A 79 0.32 -15.43 12.09
CA ASP A 79 0.24 -16.40 13.17
C ASP A 79 -0.85 -17.48 13.01
N ARG A 80 -1.70 -17.36 11.98
CA ARG A 80 -2.75 -18.36 11.72
C ARG A 80 -2.16 -19.73 11.37
N PRO A 81 -2.82 -20.85 11.77
CA PRO A 81 -2.31 -22.20 11.52
C PRO A 81 -1.94 -22.47 10.06
N ILE A 82 -2.71 -21.94 9.10
CA ILE A 82 -2.46 -22.13 7.66
C ILE A 82 -1.14 -21.52 7.18
N VAL A 83 -0.74 -20.36 7.74
CA VAL A 83 0.52 -19.70 7.43
C VAL A 83 1.68 -20.37 8.17
N ARG A 84 1.46 -20.75 9.43
CA ARG A 84 2.47 -21.48 10.23
C ARG A 84 2.83 -22.84 9.65
N ALA A 85 1.85 -23.54 9.07
CA ALA A 85 2.07 -24.80 8.35
C ALA A 85 3.00 -24.63 7.12
N ARG A 86 3.24 -23.39 6.68
CA ARG A 86 4.10 -23.03 5.54
C ARG A 86 5.35 -22.26 5.98
N TYR A 87 5.91 -22.62 7.14
CA TYR A 87 7.07 -21.96 7.76
C TYR A 87 8.13 -21.43 6.76
N THR A 88 8.73 -22.32 5.97
CA THR A 88 9.82 -21.95 5.03
C THR A 88 9.35 -20.99 3.96
N ALA A 89 8.12 -21.16 3.45
CA ALA A 89 7.56 -20.27 2.44
C ALA A 89 7.28 -18.88 3.02
N SER A 90 6.81 -18.78 4.26
CA SER A 90 6.56 -17.51 4.95
C SER A 90 7.86 -16.73 5.21
N VAL A 91 8.92 -17.42 5.66
CA VAL A 91 10.26 -16.82 5.82
C VAL A 91 10.79 -16.32 4.48
N PHE A 92 10.82 -17.18 3.46
CA PHE A 92 11.29 -16.82 2.13
C PHE A 92 10.49 -15.65 1.53
N GLY A 93 9.16 -15.70 1.65
CA GLY A 93 8.26 -14.65 1.19
C GLY A 93 8.54 -13.30 1.87
N SER A 94 8.78 -13.29 3.18
CA SER A 94 9.11 -12.06 3.91
C SER A 94 10.47 -11.46 3.49
N ILE A 95 11.47 -12.30 3.24
CA ILE A 95 12.78 -11.87 2.72
C ILE A 95 12.64 -11.29 1.31
N ALA A 96 11.93 -11.99 0.43
CA ALA A 96 11.70 -11.54 -0.94
C ALA A 96 10.93 -10.21 -0.98
N ALA A 97 9.88 -10.07 -0.18
CA ALA A 97 9.11 -8.84 -0.08
C ALA A 97 9.96 -7.67 0.44
N PHE A 98 10.81 -7.93 1.44
CA PHE A 98 11.73 -6.93 1.97
C PHE A 98 12.75 -6.46 0.92
N ILE A 99 13.33 -7.39 0.17
CA ILE A 99 14.24 -7.06 -0.95
C ILE A 99 13.54 -6.18 -1.99
N VAL A 100 12.30 -6.51 -2.35
CA VAL A 100 11.50 -5.68 -3.29
C VAL A 100 11.28 -4.27 -2.74
N ALA A 101 10.95 -4.13 -1.45
CA ALA A 101 10.79 -2.81 -0.83
C ALA A 101 12.09 -2.00 -0.84
N VAL A 102 13.22 -2.63 -0.53
CA VAL A 102 14.55 -1.98 -0.60
C VAL A 102 14.89 -1.57 -2.03
N ILE A 103 14.64 -2.42 -3.03
CA ILE A 103 14.85 -2.09 -4.44
C ILE A 103 13.97 -0.90 -4.85
N ALA A 104 12.69 -0.90 -4.47
CA ALA A 104 11.77 0.19 -4.77
C ALA A 104 12.28 1.53 -4.21
N LEU A 105 12.72 1.54 -2.95
CA LEU A 105 13.36 2.70 -2.33
C LEU A 105 14.64 3.10 -3.07
N TRP A 106 15.47 2.13 -3.43
CA TRP A 106 16.75 2.39 -4.09
C TRP A 106 16.57 3.01 -5.49
N VAL A 107 15.50 2.63 -6.20
CA VAL A 107 15.19 3.12 -7.55
C VAL A 107 14.58 4.53 -7.54
N THR A 108 14.13 5.05 -6.39
CA THR A 108 13.49 6.39 -6.30
C THR A 108 14.27 7.55 -6.92
N PRO A 109 15.61 7.68 -6.78
CA PRO A 109 16.33 8.80 -7.41
C PRO A 109 16.41 8.64 -8.93
N ARG A 110 16.47 7.39 -9.43
CA ARG A 110 16.46 7.09 -10.87
C ARG A 110 15.12 7.46 -11.49
N VAL A 111 14.01 7.06 -10.87
CA VAL A 111 12.65 7.39 -11.34
C VAL A 111 12.48 8.90 -11.53
N ARG A 112 13.07 9.71 -10.65
CA ARG A 112 13.04 11.18 -10.76
C ARG A 112 13.96 11.70 -11.86
N ALA A 113 15.19 11.19 -11.96
CA ALA A 113 16.11 11.57 -13.03
C ALA A 113 15.56 11.20 -14.43
N THR A 114 14.96 10.01 -14.58
CA THR A 114 14.36 9.54 -15.84
C THR A 114 13.03 10.25 -16.16
N GLY A 115 12.42 10.93 -15.18
CA GLY A 115 11.23 11.77 -15.39
C GLY A 115 11.43 12.83 -16.49
N GLN A 116 12.67 13.24 -16.74
CA GLN A 116 13.02 14.14 -17.85
C GLN A 116 12.82 13.49 -19.24
N TRP A 117 13.10 12.17 -19.38
CA TRP A 117 12.84 11.39 -20.59
C TRP A 117 11.35 11.04 -20.74
N TRP A 118 10.66 10.79 -19.61
CA TRP A 118 9.21 10.53 -19.58
C TRP A 118 8.32 11.73 -19.92
N ARG A 119 8.89 12.93 -20.10
CA ARG A 119 8.15 14.11 -20.61
C ARG A 119 7.41 13.82 -21.92
N SER A 120 7.93 12.89 -22.72
CA SER A 120 7.33 12.52 -24.00
C SER A 120 6.02 11.73 -23.86
N THR A 121 5.75 11.11 -22.69
CA THR A 121 4.63 10.15 -22.58
C THR A 121 3.89 10.26 -21.25
N ARG A 122 2.91 11.18 -21.18
CA ARG A 122 1.93 11.31 -20.06
C ARG A 122 1.34 9.95 -19.63
N ALA A 123 1.14 9.05 -20.59
CA ALA A 123 0.62 7.70 -20.32
C ALA A 123 1.54 6.87 -19.42
N ILE A 124 2.87 6.97 -19.56
CA ILE A 124 3.82 6.20 -18.73
C ILE A 124 3.78 6.69 -17.27
N VAL A 125 3.80 8.00 -17.05
CA VAL A 125 3.72 8.59 -15.70
C VAL A 125 2.39 8.22 -15.04
N THR A 126 1.30 8.28 -15.79
CA THR A 126 -0.04 7.92 -15.32
C THR A 126 -0.10 6.44 -14.96
N ALA A 127 0.37 5.55 -15.84
CA ALA A 127 0.37 4.11 -15.61
C ALA A 127 1.26 3.72 -14.41
N GLY A 128 2.47 4.29 -14.32
CA GLY A 128 3.38 4.03 -13.20
C GLY A 128 2.83 4.52 -11.86
N SER A 129 2.26 5.73 -11.82
CA SER A 129 1.65 6.28 -10.60
C SER A 129 0.40 5.50 -10.20
N SER A 130 -0.43 5.12 -11.17
CA SER A 130 -1.63 4.30 -10.97
C SER A 130 -1.30 2.91 -10.44
N LEU A 131 -0.32 2.23 -11.05
CA LEU A 131 0.11 0.90 -10.62
C LEU A 131 0.61 0.94 -9.18
N LEU A 132 1.46 1.91 -8.86
CA LEU A 132 2.00 2.05 -7.52
C LEU A 132 0.90 2.37 -6.50
N ALA A 133 0.03 3.35 -6.78
CA ALA A 133 -1.11 3.71 -5.91
C ALA A 133 -2.08 2.52 -5.70
N THR A 134 -2.37 1.76 -6.76
CA THR A 134 -3.19 0.54 -6.69
C THR A 134 -2.57 -0.48 -5.74
N ALA A 135 -1.26 -0.70 -5.82
CA ALA A 135 -0.57 -1.65 -4.96
C ALA A 135 -0.70 -1.27 -3.47
N TYR A 136 -0.44 -0.02 -3.10
CA TYR A 136 -0.61 0.44 -1.70
C TYR A 136 -2.06 0.34 -1.22
N ALA A 137 -3.00 0.82 -2.03
CA ALA A 137 -4.41 0.83 -1.67
C ALA A 137 -4.93 -0.61 -1.51
N THR A 138 -4.49 -1.55 -2.35
CA THR A 138 -4.85 -2.97 -2.27
C THR A 138 -4.30 -3.63 -1.00
N VAL A 139 -3.07 -3.29 -0.58
CA VAL A 139 -2.52 -3.75 0.70
C VAL A 139 -3.38 -3.26 1.87
N VAL A 140 -3.75 -1.98 1.88
CA VAL A 140 -4.60 -1.40 2.93
C VAL A 140 -5.99 -2.04 2.95
N LEU A 141 -6.57 -2.29 1.78
CA LEU A 141 -7.83 -3.05 1.67
C LEU A 141 -7.68 -4.46 2.26
N GLY A 142 -6.59 -5.16 1.95
CA GLY A 142 -6.28 -6.46 2.52
C GLY A 142 -6.18 -6.45 4.05
N VAL A 143 -5.49 -5.46 4.62
CA VAL A 143 -5.40 -5.28 6.09
C VAL A 143 -6.79 -5.09 6.69
N ILE A 144 -7.60 -4.20 6.13
CA ILE A 144 -8.94 -3.90 6.67
C ILE A 144 -9.87 -5.11 6.56
N VAL A 145 -9.86 -5.80 5.41
CA VAL A 145 -10.61 -7.06 5.22
C VAL A 145 -10.15 -8.13 6.21
N SER A 146 -8.84 -8.20 6.50
CA SER A 146 -8.29 -9.14 7.49
C SER A 146 -8.77 -8.85 8.91
N VAL A 147 -8.68 -7.59 9.34
CA VAL A 147 -9.14 -7.12 10.67
C VAL A 147 -10.63 -7.43 10.85
N GLN A 148 -11.41 -7.26 9.79
CA GLN A 148 -12.85 -7.58 9.77
C GLN A 148 -13.16 -9.08 9.62
N GLN A 149 -12.13 -9.92 9.46
CA GLN A 149 -12.26 -11.34 9.16
C GLN A 149 -13.14 -11.63 7.92
N ALA A 150 -13.17 -10.69 6.97
CA ALA A 150 -14.11 -10.69 5.85
C ALA A 150 -13.61 -11.46 4.60
N PHE A 151 -12.44 -12.13 4.66
CA PHE A 151 -11.94 -12.92 3.53
C PHE A 151 -12.91 -14.02 3.07
N GLY A 152 -13.66 -14.63 4.00
CA GLY A 152 -14.71 -15.61 3.65
C GLY A 152 -15.86 -14.97 2.87
N ALA A 153 -16.30 -13.77 3.28
CA ALA A 153 -17.30 -13.02 2.53
C ALA A 153 -16.80 -12.66 1.12
N VAL A 154 -15.52 -12.31 0.98
CA VAL A 154 -14.92 -12.06 -0.35
C VAL A 154 -14.87 -13.34 -1.20
N SER A 155 -14.53 -14.50 -0.62
CA SER A 155 -14.48 -15.76 -1.38
C SER A 155 -15.85 -16.25 -1.83
N THR A 156 -16.93 -15.93 -1.09
CA THR A 156 -18.30 -16.27 -1.53
C THR A 156 -18.73 -15.56 -2.82
N LEU A 157 -18.08 -14.45 -3.19
CA LEU A 157 -18.36 -13.76 -4.47
C LEU A 157 -18.09 -14.63 -5.71
N VAL A 158 -17.26 -15.67 -5.56
CA VAL A 158 -16.96 -16.67 -6.60
C VAL A 158 -17.41 -18.08 -6.21
N GLY A 159 -18.28 -18.20 -5.20
CA GLY A 159 -18.78 -19.51 -4.73
C GLY A 159 -17.71 -20.38 -4.04
N SER A 160 -16.67 -19.78 -3.45
CA SER A 160 -15.63 -20.50 -2.72
C SER A 160 -15.68 -20.23 -1.22
N GLU A 161 -15.36 -21.24 -0.41
CA GLU A 161 -15.18 -21.11 1.05
C GLU A 161 -13.71 -20.90 1.45
N SER A 162 -12.79 -20.84 0.48
CA SER A 162 -11.36 -20.74 0.75
C SER A 162 -10.94 -19.31 1.09
N LEU A 163 -10.39 -19.12 2.29
CA LEU A 163 -9.79 -17.86 2.72
C LEU A 163 -8.66 -17.40 1.78
N LEU A 164 -7.91 -18.35 1.20
CA LEU A 164 -6.85 -18.05 0.23
C LEU A 164 -7.44 -17.48 -1.06
N VAL A 165 -8.57 -18.02 -1.53
CA VAL A 165 -9.29 -17.47 -2.69
C VAL A 165 -9.78 -16.06 -2.37
N GLY A 166 -10.36 -15.85 -1.19
CA GLY A 166 -10.77 -14.52 -0.74
C GLY A 166 -9.63 -13.50 -0.73
N GLY A 167 -8.45 -13.89 -0.22
CA GLY A 167 -7.26 -13.05 -0.25
C GLY A 167 -6.74 -12.76 -1.66
N LEU A 168 -6.68 -13.78 -2.52
CA LEU A 168 -6.24 -13.62 -3.92
C LEU A 168 -7.20 -12.75 -4.73
N LEU A 169 -8.50 -12.83 -4.48
CA LEU A 169 -9.51 -12.00 -5.15
C LEU A 169 -9.36 -10.51 -4.86
N LEU A 170 -8.72 -10.12 -3.76
CA LEU A 170 -8.45 -8.70 -3.50
C LEU A 170 -7.50 -8.09 -4.53
N VAL A 171 -6.64 -8.88 -5.18
CA VAL A 171 -5.72 -8.38 -6.22
C VAL A 171 -6.48 -7.87 -7.45
N PRO A 172 -7.33 -8.66 -8.13
CA PRO A 172 -8.13 -8.15 -9.25
C PRO A 172 -9.18 -7.13 -8.82
N ILE A 173 -9.79 -7.25 -7.63
CA ILE A 173 -10.71 -6.23 -7.10
C ILE A 173 -9.99 -4.90 -6.93
N GLY A 174 -8.83 -4.90 -6.28
CA GLY A 174 -7.96 -3.74 -6.12
C GLY A 174 -7.54 -3.17 -7.48
N GLY A 175 -7.13 -4.01 -8.42
CA GLY A 175 -6.83 -3.60 -9.80
C GLY A 175 -7.98 -2.87 -10.48
N GLY A 176 -9.19 -3.44 -10.42
CA GLY A 176 -10.40 -2.83 -10.97
C GLY A 176 -10.73 -1.48 -10.32
N LEU A 177 -10.66 -1.40 -8.99
CA LEU A 177 -10.83 -0.15 -8.26
C LEU A 177 -9.78 0.88 -8.69
N GLY A 178 -8.50 0.49 -8.73
CA GLY A 178 -7.40 1.35 -9.15
C GLY A 178 -7.61 1.99 -10.52
N LEU A 179 -8.16 1.24 -11.48
CA LEU A 179 -8.55 1.77 -12.79
C LEU A 179 -9.66 2.84 -12.67
N VAL A 180 -10.71 2.58 -11.91
CA VAL A 180 -11.81 3.54 -11.67
C VAL A 180 -11.27 4.84 -11.07
N TYR A 181 -10.43 4.75 -10.03
CA TYR A 181 -9.83 5.91 -9.40
C TYR A 181 -8.87 6.66 -10.34
N THR A 182 -8.10 5.95 -11.16
CA THR A 182 -7.17 6.57 -12.12
C THR A 182 -7.93 7.38 -13.15
N ILE A 183 -8.99 6.81 -13.75
CA ILE A 183 -9.83 7.50 -14.73
C ILE A 183 -10.44 8.75 -14.09
N GLY A 184 -10.98 8.60 -12.88
CA GLY A 184 -11.55 9.71 -12.13
C GLY A 184 -10.58 10.86 -11.86
N LEU A 185 -9.39 10.54 -11.35
CA LEU A 185 -8.37 11.54 -11.04
C LEU A 185 -7.73 12.15 -12.29
N GLU A 186 -7.62 11.43 -13.41
CA GLU A 186 -7.14 12.00 -14.67
C GLU A 186 -8.17 12.92 -15.34
N ILE A 187 -9.47 12.63 -15.20
CA ILE A 187 -10.54 13.55 -15.61
C ILE A 187 -10.49 14.83 -14.75
N TYR A 188 -10.40 14.67 -13.43
CA TYR A 188 -10.37 15.80 -12.49
C TYR A 188 -9.07 16.63 -12.58
N GLY A 189 -7.93 15.96 -12.69
CA GLY A 189 -6.58 16.53 -12.64
C GLY A 189 -5.95 16.80 -13.99
N ARG A 190 -6.75 16.90 -15.07
CA ARG A 190 -6.24 17.09 -16.44
C ARG A 190 -5.40 18.36 -16.58
N ASP A 191 -5.88 19.46 -15.97
CA ASP A 191 -5.30 20.80 -16.09
C ASP A 191 -4.84 21.38 -14.74
N ARG A 192 -4.88 20.57 -13.68
CA ARG A 192 -4.59 21.01 -12.30
C ARG A 192 -3.41 20.24 -11.72
N ARG A 193 -2.61 20.92 -10.89
CA ARG A 193 -1.66 20.24 -9.99
C ARG A 193 -2.48 19.49 -8.94
N LEU A 194 -2.24 18.19 -8.78
CA LEU A 194 -2.97 17.38 -7.82
C LEU A 194 -2.25 17.41 -6.47
N GLU A 195 -2.81 18.14 -5.50
CA GLU A 195 -2.34 18.05 -4.12
C GLU A 195 -2.78 16.73 -3.48
N PRO A 196 -1.93 16.06 -2.68
CA PRO A 196 -2.27 14.77 -2.07
C PRO A 196 -3.54 14.81 -1.22
N THR A 197 -3.77 15.90 -0.49
CA THR A 197 -4.97 16.11 0.33
C THR A 197 -6.23 16.23 -0.53
N THR A 198 -6.18 17.02 -1.60
CA THR A 198 -7.29 17.19 -2.54
C THR A 198 -7.60 15.89 -3.28
N ALA A 199 -6.56 15.17 -3.74
CA ALA A 199 -6.72 13.89 -4.42
C ALA A 199 -7.30 12.81 -3.48
N ALA A 200 -6.84 12.77 -2.22
CA ALA A 200 -7.40 11.88 -1.20
C ALA A 200 -8.88 12.21 -0.91
N ALA A 201 -9.23 13.49 -0.73
CA ALA A 201 -10.62 13.90 -0.50
C ALA A 201 -11.55 13.53 -1.67
N TRP A 202 -11.09 13.75 -2.91
CA TRP A 202 -11.84 13.32 -4.09
C TRP A 202 -12.03 11.79 -4.11
N ALA A 203 -10.98 11.05 -3.80
CA ALA A 203 -11.02 9.61 -3.74
C ALA A 203 -11.88 9.06 -2.57
N VAL A 204 -12.02 9.79 -1.46
CA VAL A 204 -13.00 9.43 -0.40
C VAL A 204 -14.42 9.44 -0.96
N LEU A 205 -14.79 10.49 -1.72
CA LEU A 205 -16.11 10.59 -2.35
C LEU A 205 -16.34 9.47 -3.36
N THR A 206 -15.33 9.18 -4.20
CA THR A 206 -15.37 8.05 -5.14
C THR A 206 -15.50 6.72 -4.40
N GLY A 207 -14.84 6.53 -3.26
CA GLY A 207 -14.96 5.33 -2.43
C GLY A 207 -16.37 5.13 -1.88
N GLY A 208 -17.00 6.21 -1.40
CA GLY A 208 -18.41 6.18 -1.00
C GLY A 208 -19.34 5.83 -2.15
N LEU A 209 -19.10 6.39 -3.35
CA LEU A 209 -19.87 6.08 -4.55
C LEU A 209 -19.66 4.62 -5.01
N CYS A 210 -18.42 4.13 -5.02
CA CYS A 210 -18.09 2.75 -5.33
C CYS A 210 -18.72 1.78 -4.33
N TRP A 211 -18.82 2.15 -3.05
CA TRP A 211 -19.53 1.37 -2.06
C TRP A 211 -21.03 1.30 -2.37
N LEU A 212 -21.66 2.45 -2.63
CA LEU A 212 -23.08 2.51 -2.94
C LEU A 212 -23.40 1.74 -4.23
N VAL A 213 -22.67 1.98 -5.31
CA VAL A 213 -22.93 1.29 -6.59
C VAL A 213 -22.50 -0.17 -6.53
N GLY A 214 -21.29 -0.45 -6.06
CA GLY A 214 -20.72 -1.79 -6.06
C GLY A 214 -21.32 -2.73 -5.03
N VAL A 215 -21.34 -2.30 -3.76
CA VAL A 215 -21.76 -3.15 -2.63
C VAL A 215 -23.27 -3.13 -2.44
N VAL A 216 -23.92 -1.97 -2.51
CA VAL A 216 -25.36 -1.87 -2.27
C VAL A 216 -26.18 -2.31 -3.48
N CYS A 217 -25.75 -1.98 -4.71
CA CYS A 217 -26.51 -2.29 -5.92
C CYS A 217 -26.00 -3.52 -6.69
N LEU A 218 -24.72 -3.54 -7.09
CA LEU A 218 -24.22 -4.57 -8.01
C LEU A 218 -23.99 -5.93 -7.34
N ALA A 219 -23.48 -5.97 -6.11
CA ALA A 219 -23.19 -7.24 -5.43
C ALA A 219 -24.46 -8.09 -5.19
N PRO A 220 -25.59 -7.54 -4.71
CA PRO A 220 -26.84 -8.32 -4.59
C PRO A 220 -27.34 -8.84 -5.95
N LEU A 221 -27.27 -8.02 -7.00
CA LEU A 221 -27.68 -8.43 -8.36
C LEU A 221 -26.80 -9.56 -8.89
N TRP A 222 -25.49 -9.48 -8.67
CA TRP A 222 -24.54 -10.52 -9.03
C TRP A 222 -24.82 -11.83 -8.29
N LEU A 223 -25.04 -11.77 -6.98
CA LEU A 223 -25.34 -12.95 -6.16
C LEU A 223 -26.65 -13.61 -6.55
N GLY A 224 -27.68 -12.82 -6.85
CA GLY A 224 -28.92 -13.33 -7.42
C GLY A 224 -28.70 -14.01 -8.77
N ALA A 225 -27.86 -13.44 -9.64
CA ALA A 225 -27.55 -14.02 -10.95
C ALA A 225 -26.80 -15.36 -10.87
N ILE A 226 -26.00 -15.59 -9.83
CA ILE A 226 -25.31 -16.87 -9.59
C ILE A 226 -26.08 -17.83 -8.66
N GLY A 227 -27.33 -17.52 -8.31
CA GLY A 227 -28.22 -18.39 -7.55
C GLY A 227 -27.99 -18.42 -6.04
N VAL A 228 -27.37 -17.38 -5.46
CA VAL A 228 -27.18 -17.25 -4.01
C VAL A 228 -28.31 -16.39 -3.43
N GLU A 229 -29.46 -17.02 -3.13
CA GLU A 229 -30.71 -16.31 -2.78
C GLU A 229 -30.92 -15.99 -1.28
N SER A 230 -30.12 -16.57 -0.37
CA SER A 230 -30.45 -16.59 1.07
C SER A 230 -29.46 -15.93 2.03
N VAL A 231 -28.41 -15.27 1.52
CA VAL A 231 -27.38 -14.65 2.37
C VAL A 231 -27.53 -13.14 2.32
N ALA A 232 -27.67 -12.49 3.49
CA ALA A 232 -27.59 -11.04 3.60
C ALA A 232 -26.37 -10.54 2.80
N PRO A 233 -26.49 -9.48 1.98
CA PRO A 233 -25.47 -9.19 0.98
C PRO A 233 -24.09 -9.10 1.65
N PRO A 234 -23.14 -9.97 1.26
CA PRO A 234 -21.81 -9.96 1.83
C PRO A 234 -21.26 -8.55 1.65
N LEU A 235 -20.69 -8.02 2.73
CA LEU A 235 -20.12 -6.67 2.79
C LEU A 235 -21.13 -5.52 2.95
N LEU A 236 -22.44 -5.72 3.11
CA LEU A 236 -23.37 -4.60 3.41
C LEU A 236 -23.28 -4.16 4.89
N HIS A 237 -22.13 -3.63 5.28
CA HIS A 237 -21.86 -3.12 6.63
C HIS A 237 -20.90 -1.94 6.59
N GLY A 238 -20.88 -1.13 7.65
CA GLY A 238 -20.00 0.05 7.74
C GLY A 238 -18.51 -0.28 7.56
N GLY A 239 -18.09 -1.48 7.96
CA GLY A 239 -16.71 -1.94 7.75
C GLY A 239 -16.25 -1.93 6.28
N SER A 240 -17.09 -2.34 5.33
CA SER A 240 -16.70 -2.35 3.91
C SER A 240 -16.68 -0.94 3.30
N LEU A 241 -17.52 -0.04 3.81
CA LEU A 241 -17.45 1.39 3.49
C LEU A 241 -16.12 1.98 3.95
N VAL A 242 -15.73 1.69 5.20
CA VAL A 242 -14.41 2.10 5.73
C VAL A 242 -13.29 1.54 4.85
N ALA A 243 -13.39 0.29 4.40
CA ALA A 243 -12.39 -0.33 3.53
C ALA A 243 -12.24 0.40 2.18
N LEU A 244 -13.35 0.74 1.52
CA LEU A 244 -13.33 1.45 0.23
C LEU A 244 -12.91 2.93 0.37
N VAL A 245 -13.31 3.60 1.45
CA VAL A 245 -12.87 4.95 1.77
C VAL A 245 -11.36 4.99 2.05
N ALA A 246 -10.84 4.04 2.83
CA ALA A 246 -9.42 3.93 3.09
C ALA A 246 -8.62 3.59 1.82
N TYR A 247 -9.13 2.66 1.00
CA TYR A 247 -8.56 2.36 -0.32
C TYR A 247 -8.44 3.64 -1.16
N GLY A 248 -9.54 4.38 -1.31
CA GLY A 248 -9.57 5.63 -2.07
C GLY A 248 -8.61 6.67 -1.53
N THR A 249 -8.63 6.90 -0.22
CA THR A 249 -7.74 7.86 0.47
C THR A 249 -6.28 7.59 0.16
N VAL A 250 -5.84 6.34 0.34
CA VAL A 250 -4.46 5.91 0.11
C VAL A 250 -4.12 6.00 -1.37
N PHE A 251 -5.02 5.54 -2.24
CA PHE A 251 -4.85 5.63 -3.68
C PHE A 251 -4.63 7.07 -4.12
N GLY A 252 -5.53 7.99 -3.76
CA GLY A 252 -5.47 9.39 -4.15
C GLY A 252 -4.21 10.09 -3.64
N ALA A 253 -3.84 9.86 -2.37
CA ALA A 253 -2.63 10.43 -1.79
C ALA A 253 -1.36 9.93 -2.49
N VAL A 254 -1.20 8.62 -2.66
CA VAL A 254 -0.03 8.01 -3.30
C VAL A 254 0.06 8.41 -4.77
N TYR A 255 -1.07 8.35 -5.48
CA TYR A 255 -1.13 8.73 -6.89
C TYR A 255 -0.65 10.17 -7.11
N ALA A 256 -1.16 11.12 -6.32
CA ALA A 256 -0.75 12.51 -6.38
C ALA A 256 0.73 12.72 -6.00
N MET A 257 1.22 12.07 -4.93
CA MET A 257 2.63 12.15 -4.51
C MET A 257 3.58 11.69 -5.62
N VAL A 258 3.29 10.53 -6.22
CA VAL A 258 4.15 9.93 -7.25
C VAL A 258 4.08 10.73 -8.55
N ARG A 259 2.87 11.05 -9.03
CA ARG A 259 2.65 11.82 -10.27
C ARG A 259 3.33 13.19 -10.21
N GLU A 260 3.10 13.94 -9.13
CA GLU A 260 3.68 15.28 -8.98
C GLU A 260 5.16 15.23 -8.59
N GLY A 261 5.63 14.19 -7.89
CA GLY A 261 7.05 13.96 -7.63
C GLY A 261 7.85 13.77 -8.92
N VAL A 262 7.35 12.91 -9.81
CA VAL A 262 7.93 12.68 -11.16
C VAL A 262 7.89 13.96 -12.00
N ARG A 263 6.76 14.69 -11.98
CA ARG A 263 6.63 15.96 -12.70
C ARG A 263 7.60 17.03 -12.20
N SER A 264 7.73 17.21 -10.88
CA SER A 264 8.59 18.22 -10.28
C SER A 264 10.09 18.00 -10.58
N GLY A 265 10.53 16.75 -10.68
CA GLY A 265 11.90 16.42 -11.08
C GLY A 265 12.26 16.93 -12.47
N SER A 266 11.28 17.09 -13.37
CA SER A 266 11.48 17.57 -14.73
C SER A 266 11.56 19.09 -14.88
N GLU A 267 11.14 19.85 -13.86
CA GLU A 267 11.12 21.32 -13.88
C GLU A 267 12.42 21.94 -13.33
N ARG A 268 13.29 21.16 -12.66
CA ARG A 268 14.61 21.67 -12.25
C ARG A 268 15.44 21.97 -13.50
N PRO A 269 15.87 23.23 -13.73
CA PRO A 269 16.79 23.55 -14.81
C PRO A 269 18.00 22.62 -14.66
N LEU A 270 18.45 22.04 -15.77
CA LEU A 270 19.81 21.50 -15.81
C LEU A 270 20.69 22.69 -15.47
N GLY A 271 21.15 22.75 -14.22
CA GLY A 271 22.18 23.68 -13.83
C GLY A 271 23.34 23.35 -14.76
N ILE A 272 23.45 24.13 -15.83
CA ILE A 272 24.73 24.33 -16.49
C ILE A 272 25.56 24.86 -15.34
N ASP A 273 26.41 23.98 -14.83
CA ASP A 273 27.23 24.23 -13.68
C ASP A 273 28.23 25.30 -14.11
N GLU A 274 27.81 26.58 -14.07
CA GLU A 274 28.62 27.76 -14.37
C GLU A 274 29.84 27.84 -13.43
N THR A 275 29.90 26.98 -12.42
CA THR A 275 31.06 26.81 -11.54
C THR A 275 32.24 26.09 -12.22
N SER A 276 32.07 25.46 -13.39
CA SER A 276 33.18 24.94 -14.21
C SER A 276 34.03 26.03 -14.89
N GLY A 277 33.67 27.31 -14.77
CA GLY A 277 34.31 28.41 -15.50
C GLY A 277 35.37 29.22 -14.74
N SER A 278 35.67 28.94 -13.46
CA SER A 278 36.60 29.78 -12.68
C SER A 278 37.71 29.00 -11.96
N THR A 279 38.37 28.08 -12.66
CA THR A 279 39.76 27.77 -12.34
C THR A 279 40.65 28.93 -12.82
N HIS A 280 40.47 30.07 -12.16
CA HIS A 280 41.38 31.21 -12.25
C HIS A 280 42.74 30.73 -11.71
N LEU A 281 43.66 30.56 -12.66
CA LEU A 281 45.09 30.83 -12.54
C LEU A 281 45.47 31.56 -11.23
N ARG A 282 45.88 30.81 -10.21
CA ARG A 282 46.78 31.32 -9.17
C ARG A 282 48.18 30.81 -9.47
N SER A 283 48.85 31.55 -10.36
CA SER A 283 50.30 31.64 -10.36
C SER A 283 50.75 32.49 -9.16
N PHE A 284 51.48 31.90 -8.23
CA PHE A 284 52.40 32.59 -7.31
C PHE A 284 53.65 31.69 -7.27
N ARG A 285 54.75 32.05 -7.94
CA ARG A 285 55.84 32.92 -7.46
C ARG A 285 56.37 32.52 -6.09
#